data_AF-A0AAW6E2Z8-F1
#
_entry.id   AF-A0AAW6E2Z8-F1
#
_cell.length_a   1.000
_cell.length_b   1.000
_cell.length_c   1.000
_cell.angle_alpha   90.00
_cell.angle_beta   90.00
_cell.angle_gamma   90.00
#
_symmetry.space_group_name_H-M   'P 1'
#
loop_
_entity.id
_entity.type
_entity.pdbx_description
1 polymer ?
#
loop_
_entity_poly.entity_id
_entity_poly.type
_entity_poly.pdbx_seq_one_letter_code
_entity_poly.pdbx_strand_id
1 'polypeptide(L)'
;MDKSEIIKKVAPCSLMCHTCSAYNDGIICASAKTLLKYLEGIKEFYEVHMPDAVESYNNFEGVLSIYAGASCSGCRSTEHNGCSIEGCFLLECTKNHGVDFCGECNEFPCKKTQGIFEEIVYRQWLEGNQQIREYGIEAFWKNNSENPHYRPYKKMI
;
A
#
# COMPACT_ATOMS: atom_id res chain seq x y z
N MET A 1 -8.86 -15.34 3.14
CA MET A 1 -7.39 -15.28 3.08
C MET A 1 -6.90 -15.51 4.49
N ASP A 2 -5.86 -16.33 4.69
CA ASP A 2 -5.34 -16.61 6.03
C ASP A 2 -4.65 -15.38 6.63
N LYS A 3 -4.63 -15.28 7.97
CA LYS A 3 -4.00 -14.16 8.70
C LYS A 3 -2.54 -13.99 8.28
N SER A 4 -1.80 -15.08 8.07
CA SER A 4 -0.39 -15.06 7.65
C SER A 4 -0.15 -14.35 6.30
N GLU A 5 -1.15 -14.37 5.42
CA GLU A 5 -1.12 -13.67 4.13
C GLU A 5 -1.60 -12.22 4.26
N ILE A 6 -2.54 -11.93 5.17
CA ILE A 6 -3.00 -10.57 5.42
C ILE A 6 -1.90 -9.71 6.03
N ILE A 7 -1.12 -10.23 6.99
CA ILE A 7 -0.06 -9.46 7.67
C ILE A 7 1.04 -8.99 6.71
N LYS A 8 1.23 -9.66 5.57
CA LYS A 8 2.17 -9.22 4.51
C LYS A 8 1.64 -8.01 3.75
N LYS A 9 0.31 -7.87 3.68
CA LYS A 9 -0.40 -6.89 2.86
C LYS A 9 -0.95 -5.70 3.65
N VAL A 10 -0.88 -5.74 4.99
CA VAL A 10 -1.32 -4.67 5.90
C VAL A 10 -0.19 -4.34 6.88
N ALA A 11 0.21 -3.08 6.91
CA ALA A 11 1.27 -2.62 7.81
C ALA A 11 0.81 -2.62 9.29
N PRO A 12 1.73 -2.64 10.27
CA PRO A 12 1.39 -2.49 11.69
C PRO A 12 0.56 -1.23 12.00
N CYS A 13 0.72 -0.18 11.17
CA CYS A 13 -0.04 1.05 11.24
C CYS A 13 -1.41 1.01 10.55
N SER A 14 -1.90 -0.16 10.13
CA SER A 14 -3.13 -0.39 9.37
C SER A 14 -3.16 0.14 7.93
N LEU A 15 -2.09 0.80 7.45
CA LEU A 15 -2.00 1.20 6.06
C LEU A 15 -2.07 -0.03 5.14
N MET A 16 -2.90 0.08 4.09
CA MET A 16 -3.15 -0.99 3.13
C MET A 16 -2.02 -1.04 2.11
N CYS A 17 -0.99 -1.86 2.38
CA CYS A 17 0.12 -2.07 1.44
C CYS A 17 -0.36 -2.74 0.16
N HIS A 18 -1.40 -3.58 0.24
CA HIS A 18 -1.99 -4.27 -0.92
C HIS A 18 -2.26 -3.34 -2.10
N THR A 19 -2.77 -2.14 -1.84
CA THR A 19 -3.18 -1.13 -2.83
C THR A 19 -2.18 0.02 -2.95
N CYS A 20 -0.97 -0.13 -2.43
CA CYS A 20 0.13 0.84 -2.55
C CYS A 20 0.86 0.65 -3.88
N SER A 21 1.22 1.74 -4.58
CA SER A 21 1.92 1.64 -5.86
C SER A 21 3.40 1.30 -5.71
N ALA A 22 3.97 1.46 -4.51
CA ALA A 22 5.37 1.15 -4.22
C ALA A 22 5.59 -0.30 -3.75
N TYR A 23 4.53 -1.01 -3.35
CA TYR A 23 4.64 -2.38 -2.81
C TYR A 23 4.80 -3.42 -3.93
N ASN A 24 5.89 -4.18 -3.89
CA ASN A 24 6.27 -5.11 -4.94
C ASN A 24 5.30 -6.29 -5.11
N ASP A 25 4.66 -6.73 -4.03
CA ASP A 25 3.65 -7.79 -3.99
C ASP A 25 2.21 -7.23 -3.90
N GLY A 26 2.03 -5.94 -4.23
CA GLY A 26 0.75 -5.24 -4.27
C GLY A 26 -0.06 -5.50 -5.55
N ILE A 27 -1.36 -5.25 -5.50
CA ILE A 27 -2.27 -5.41 -6.64
C ILE A 27 -1.93 -4.46 -7.79
N ILE A 28 -1.43 -3.26 -7.49
CA ILE A 28 -1.02 -2.28 -8.50
C ILE A 28 0.19 -2.81 -9.28
N CYS A 29 1.23 -3.30 -8.59
CA CYS A 29 2.42 -3.87 -9.23
C CYS A 29 2.06 -5.09 -10.10
N ALA A 30 1.27 -6.03 -9.54
CA ALA A 30 0.82 -7.21 -10.27
C ALA A 30 -0.03 -6.86 -11.50
N SER A 31 -0.94 -5.88 -11.38
CA SER A 31 -1.78 -5.43 -12.49
C SER A 31 -0.96 -4.73 -13.57
N ALA A 32 0.00 -3.89 -13.19
CA ALA A 32 0.87 -3.21 -14.14
C ALA A 32 1.72 -4.19 -14.95
N LYS A 33 2.33 -5.20 -14.29
CA LYS A 33 3.04 -6.30 -14.97
C LYS A 33 2.13 -7.06 -15.93
N THR A 34 0.90 -7.34 -15.51
CA THR A 34 -0.09 -8.04 -16.32
C THR A 34 -0.47 -7.22 -17.56
N LEU A 35 -0.70 -5.92 -17.40
CA LEU A 35 -1.01 -5.02 -18.51
C LEU A 35 0.16 -4.90 -19.48
N LEU A 36 1.38 -4.65 -19.00
CA LEU A 36 2.58 -4.59 -19.86
C LEU A 36 2.75 -5.86 -20.71
N LYS A 37 2.52 -7.04 -20.11
CA LYS A 37 2.57 -8.31 -20.84
C LYS A 37 1.53 -8.37 -21.97
N TYR A 38 0.29 -7.96 -21.72
CA TYR A 38 -0.78 -8.09 -22.71
C TYR A 38 -0.82 -6.93 -23.73
N LEU A 39 -0.12 -5.83 -23.45
CA LEU A 39 -0.03 -4.66 -24.33
C LEU A 39 1.22 -4.68 -25.22
N GLU A 40 2.05 -5.72 -25.15
CA GLU A 40 3.18 -5.90 -26.06
C GLU A 40 2.73 -5.79 -27.53
N GLY A 41 3.34 -4.88 -28.29
CA GLY A 41 2.99 -4.60 -29.69
C GLY A 41 1.94 -3.50 -29.91
N ILE A 42 1.33 -2.92 -28.86
CA ILE A 42 0.34 -1.84 -29.02
C ILE A 42 0.97 -0.58 -29.63
N LYS A 43 2.21 -0.25 -29.27
CA LYS A 43 2.89 0.94 -29.77
C LYS A 43 3.01 0.89 -31.29
N GLU A 44 3.50 -0.21 -31.82
CA GLU A 44 3.67 -0.47 -33.26
C GLU A 44 2.30 -0.43 -33.97
N PHE A 45 1.26 -0.98 -33.34
CA PHE A 45 -0.11 -0.89 -33.84
C PHE A 45 -0.57 0.58 -33.93
N TYR A 46 -0.31 1.41 -32.93
CA TYR A 46 -0.65 2.84 -32.96
C TYR A 46 0.19 3.64 -33.95
N GLU A 47 1.47 3.34 -34.14
CA GLU A 47 2.31 4.00 -35.14
C GLU A 47 1.73 3.84 -36.57
N VAL A 48 1.04 2.73 -36.85
CA VAL A 48 0.40 2.48 -38.16
C VAL A 48 -1.02 3.03 -38.22
N HIS A 49 -1.83 2.84 -37.18
CA HIS A 49 -3.27 3.04 -37.24
C HIS A 49 -3.78 4.28 -36.50
N MET A 50 -3.03 4.77 -35.51
CA MET A 50 -3.43 5.88 -34.64
C MET A 50 -2.23 6.75 -34.21
N PRO A 51 -1.52 7.43 -35.14
CA PRO A 51 -0.28 8.14 -34.81
C PRO A 51 -0.44 9.19 -33.69
N ASP A 52 -1.59 9.87 -33.64
CA ASP A 52 -1.90 10.87 -32.60
C ASP A 52 -2.00 10.28 -31.18
N ALA A 53 -2.17 8.95 -31.05
CA ALA A 53 -2.27 8.26 -29.77
C ALA A 53 -0.90 7.78 -29.23
N VAL A 54 0.16 7.79 -30.05
CA VAL A 54 1.47 7.20 -29.69
C VAL A 54 2.09 7.89 -28.47
N GLU A 55 2.05 9.23 -28.40
CA GLU A 55 2.59 9.96 -27.25
C GLU A 55 1.83 9.62 -25.95
N SER A 56 0.50 9.57 -26.03
CA SER A 56 -0.35 9.19 -24.90
C SER A 56 -0.07 7.76 -24.43
N TYR A 57 0.14 6.83 -25.38
CA TYR A 57 0.50 5.46 -25.06
C TYR A 57 1.88 5.35 -24.41
N ASN A 58 2.90 6.02 -24.94
CA ASN A 58 4.25 6.01 -24.34
C ASN A 58 4.22 6.53 -22.89
N ASN A 59 3.44 7.59 -22.62
CA ASN A 59 3.26 8.11 -21.27
C ASN A 59 2.58 7.08 -20.35
N PHE A 60 1.52 6.41 -20.84
CA PHE A 60 0.84 5.36 -20.10
C PHE A 60 1.73 4.14 -19.81
N GLU A 61 2.46 3.65 -20.81
CA GLU A 61 3.41 2.54 -20.67
C GLU A 61 4.55 2.88 -19.70
N GLY A 62 5.03 4.13 -19.72
CA GLY A 62 6.00 4.65 -18.75
C GLY A 62 5.46 4.59 -17.32
N VAL A 63 4.21 5.00 -17.08
CA VAL A 63 3.56 4.90 -15.77
C VAL A 63 3.39 3.43 -15.34
N LEU A 64 2.97 2.54 -16.25
CA LEU A 64 2.88 1.11 -15.95
C LEU A 64 4.25 0.53 -15.59
N SER A 65 5.31 0.93 -16.28
CA SER A 65 6.68 0.47 -16.02
C SER A 65 7.16 0.89 -14.64
N ILE A 66 6.85 2.11 -14.20
CA ILE A 66 7.12 2.57 -12.83
C ILE A 66 6.40 1.68 -11.80
N TYR A 67 5.11 1.40 -12.01
CA TYR A 67 4.34 0.56 -11.08
C TYR A 67 4.76 -0.91 -11.09
N ALA A 68 5.14 -1.45 -12.25
CA ALA A 68 5.66 -2.81 -12.39
C ALA A 68 7.06 -2.97 -11.75
N GLY A 69 7.84 -1.89 -11.71
CA GLY A 69 9.16 -1.81 -11.10
C GLY A 69 9.16 -1.50 -9.59
N ALA A 70 8.01 -1.53 -8.93
CA ALA A 70 7.88 -1.31 -7.50
C ALA A 70 8.81 -2.22 -6.68
N SER A 71 9.56 -1.64 -5.73
CA SER A 71 10.64 -2.32 -5.00
C SER A 71 10.42 -2.42 -3.49
N CYS A 72 9.42 -1.75 -2.92
CA CYS A 72 9.17 -1.85 -1.48
C CYS A 72 8.77 -3.29 -1.15
N SER A 73 9.53 -3.94 -0.27
CA SER A 73 9.31 -5.30 0.20
C SER A 73 8.27 -5.40 1.33
N GLY A 74 7.69 -4.26 1.72
CA GLY A 74 6.69 -4.17 2.78
C GLY A 74 7.30 -4.01 4.17
N CYS A 75 6.52 -3.48 5.11
CA CYS A 75 7.03 -3.13 6.44
C CYS A 75 7.60 -4.34 7.19
N ARG A 76 7.06 -5.56 6.98
CA ARG A 76 7.44 -6.78 7.70
C ARG A 76 8.52 -7.62 7.02
N SER A 77 9.19 -7.10 6.00
CA SER A 77 10.30 -7.79 5.36
C SER A 77 11.57 -7.71 6.22
N THR A 78 12.64 -8.37 5.78
CA THR A 78 13.97 -8.32 6.42
C THR A 78 14.66 -6.97 6.23
N GLU A 79 14.21 -6.16 5.28
CA GLU A 79 14.72 -4.81 5.02
C GLU A 79 13.86 -3.78 5.73
N HIS A 80 14.01 -3.73 7.04
CA HIS A 80 13.57 -2.58 7.82
C HIS A 80 14.25 -1.32 7.29
N ASN A 81 13.49 -0.21 7.21
CA ASN A 81 13.85 1.12 6.64
C ASN A 81 13.37 1.42 5.20
N GLY A 82 12.63 0.52 4.55
CA GLY A 82 11.98 0.82 3.26
C GLY A 82 10.66 1.62 3.35
N CYS A 83 10.25 2.03 4.56
CA CYS A 83 9.06 2.85 4.76
C CYS A 83 9.41 4.33 4.52
N SER A 84 8.55 5.04 3.78
CA SER A 84 8.72 6.48 3.51
C SER A 84 8.61 7.37 4.76
N ILE A 85 8.29 6.80 5.92
CA ILE A 85 8.11 7.50 7.19
C ILE A 85 9.43 7.42 7.96
N GLU A 86 10.19 8.52 7.94
CA GLU A 86 11.45 8.65 8.64
C GLU A 86 11.27 8.40 10.16
N GLY A 87 12.18 7.62 10.75
CA GLY A 87 12.14 7.31 12.18
C GLY A 87 10.98 6.41 12.62
N CYS A 88 10.26 5.77 11.70
CA CYS A 88 9.18 4.85 12.05
C CYS A 88 9.71 3.65 12.85
N PHE A 89 9.17 3.45 14.05
CA PHE A 89 9.57 2.38 14.98
C PHE A 89 8.50 1.28 15.13
N LEU A 90 7.39 1.38 14.39
CA LEU A 90 6.18 0.64 14.73
C LEU A 90 6.32 -0.87 14.67
N LEU A 91 7.11 -1.39 13.73
CA LEU A 91 7.29 -2.83 13.65
C LEU A 91 8.06 -3.38 14.86
N GLU A 92 9.16 -2.73 15.25
CA GLU A 92 9.89 -3.03 16.50
C GLU A 92 8.94 -2.96 17.71
N CYS A 93 8.11 -1.92 17.79
CA CYS A 93 7.13 -1.76 18.86
C CYS A 93 6.13 -2.91 18.89
N THR A 94 5.53 -3.29 17.76
CA THR A 94 4.59 -4.41 17.70
C THR A 94 5.25 -5.73 18.11
N LYS A 95 6.49 -5.99 17.68
CA LYS A 95 7.28 -7.16 18.12
C LYS A 95 7.50 -7.16 19.64
N ASN A 96 7.92 -6.02 20.21
CA ASN A 96 8.18 -5.89 21.65
C ASN A 96 6.92 -6.08 22.50
N HIS A 97 5.75 -5.73 21.96
CA HIS A 97 4.47 -5.87 22.63
C HIS A 97 3.78 -7.22 22.34
N GLY A 98 4.36 -8.07 21.49
CA GLY A 98 3.79 -9.37 21.14
C GLY A 98 2.48 -9.28 20.35
N VAL A 99 2.31 -8.23 19.54
CA VAL A 99 1.13 -8.00 18.69
C VAL A 99 1.53 -7.86 17.23
N ASP A 100 0.58 -8.02 16.30
CA ASP A 100 0.82 -7.77 14.88
C ASP A 100 0.52 -6.31 14.54
N PHE A 101 -0.56 -5.75 15.08
CA PHE A 101 -1.05 -4.41 14.74
C PHE A 101 -1.11 -3.49 15.96
N CYS A 102 -1.04 -2.18 15.73
CA CYS A 102 -1.16 -1.22 16.83
C CYS A 102 -2.51 -1.36 17.56
N GLY A 103 -3.60 -1.64 16.85
CA GLY A 103 -4.94 -1.81 17.41
C GLY A 103 -5.07 -2.95 18.43
N GLU A 104 -4.24 -3.98 18.29
CA GLU A 104 -4.19 -5.13 19.21
C GLU A 104 -3.43 -4.81 20.51
N CYS A 105 -2.67 -3.72 20.55
CA CYS A 105 -1.92 -3.32 21.74
C CYS A 105 -2.84 -2.73 22.81
N ASN A 106 -2.66 -3.11 24.08
CA ASN A 106 -3.40 -2.55 25.22
C ASN A 106 -3.15 -1.04 25.43
N GLU A 107 -2.03 -0.51 24.93
CA GLU A 107 -1.71 0.92 25.02
C GLU A 107 -2.35 1.75 23.89
N PHE A 108 -2.97 1.11 22.88
CA PHE A 108 -3.54 1.86 21.76
C PHE A 108 -4.85 2.58 22.15
N PRO A 109 -5.13 3.79 21.62
CA PRO A 109 -4.21 4.66 20.91
C PRO A 109 -3.16 5.24 21.86
N CYS A 110 -1.87 5.13 21.50
CA CYS A 110 -0.77 5.61 22.34
C CYS A 110 -0.24 6.96 21.85
N LYS A 111 0.47 7.69 22.71
CA LYS A 111 1.10 8.97 22.36
C LYS A 111 2.44 8.83 21.63
N LYS A 112 3.00 7.61 21.55
CA LYS A 112 4.33 7.36 20.95
C LYS A 112 4.37 7.70 19.45
N THR A 113 3.23 7.72 18.76
CA THR A 113 3.11 8.07 17.33
C THR A 113 2.94 9.57 17.07
N GLN A 114 2.80 10.38 18.12
CA GLN A 114 2.67 11.84 17.97
C GLN A 114 3.94 12.42 17.34
N GLY A 115 3.77 13.20 16.27
CA GLY A 115 4.87 13.84 15.55
C GLY A 115 5.61 12.95 14.54
N ILE A 116 5.24 11.67 14.39
CA ILE A 116 5.80 10.78 13.36
C ILE A 116 4.97 10.82 12.08
N PHE A 117 3.66 10.94 12.22
CA PHE A 117 2.74 10.95 11.09
C PHE A 117 2.31 12.37 10.75
N GLU A 118 2.26 12.65 9.45
CA GLU A 118 1.42 13.73 8.94
C GLU A 118 -0.04 13.50 9.35
N GLU A 119 -0.81 14.56 9.47
CA GLU A 119 -2.19 14.50 9.98
C GLU A 119 -3.06 13.47 9.24
N ILE A 120 -2.95 13.42 7.92
CA ILE A 120 -3.71 12.49 7.09
C ILE A 120 -3.35 11.02 7.39
N VAL A 121 -2.06 10.73 7.56
CA VAL A 121 -1.53 9.41 7.89
C VAL A 121 -1.89 9.04 9.33
N TYR A 122 -1.88 10.00 10.26
CA TYR A 122 -2.30 9.80 11.64
C TYR A 122 -3.77 9.38 11.73
N ARG A 123 -4.66 10.03 10.97
CA ARG A 123 -6.09 9.65 10.92
C ARG A 123 -6.26 8.24 10.37
N GLN A 124 -5.59 7.89 9.28
CA GLN A 124 -5.61 6.52 8.75
C GLN A 124 -5.11 5.50 9.78
N TRP A 125 -4.01 5.80 10.47
CA TRP A 125 -3.48 4.94 11.53
C TRP A 125 -4.49 4.72 12.65
N LEU A 126 -5.14 5.80 13.12
CA LEU A 126 -6.10 5.74 14.20
C LEU A 126 -7.35 4.97 13.80
N GLU A 127 -7.98 5.35 12.70
CA GLU A 127 -9.23 4.74 12.21
C GLU A 127 -9.03 3.26 11.86
N GLY A 128 -7.98 2.94 11.11
CA GLY A 128 -7.75 1.57 10.69
C GLY A 128 -7.33 0.65 11.84
N ASN A 129 -6.55 1.12 12.81
CA ASN A 129 -6.25 0.31 13.99
C ASN A 129 -7.41 0.22 14.98
N GLN A 130 -8.29 1.22 15.04
CA GLN A 130 -9.54 1.10 15.79
C GLN A 130 -10.43 0.00 15.21
N GLN A 131 -10.54 -0.06 13.88
CA GLN A 131 -11.24 -1.13 13.19
C GLN A 131 -10.63 -2.52 13.48
N ILE A 132 -9.29 -2.65 13.38
CA ILE A 132 -8.59 -3.91 13.71
C ILE A 132 -8.86 -4.32 15.16
N ARG A 133 -8.90 -3.37 16.10
CA ARG A 133 -9.25 -3.64 17.50
C ARG A 133 -10.68 -4.15 17.66
N GLU A 134 -11.63 -3.49 17.01
CA GLU A 134 -13.06 -3.74 17.23
C GLU A 134 -13.51 -5.07 16.65
N TYR A 135 -12.99 -5.46 15.49
CA TYR A 135 -13.49 -6.63 14.77
C TYR A 135 -12.42 -7.53 14.14
N GLY A 136 -11.13 -7.27 14.41
CA GLY A 136 -10.02 -8.12 13.99
C GLY A 136 -9.55 -7.89 12.55
N ILE A 137 -8.35 -8.41 12.26
CA ILE A 137 -7.66 -8.17 10.99
C ILE A 137 -8.36 -8.79 9.76
N GLU A 138 -9.06 -9.91 9.93
CA GLU A 138 -9.76 -10.58 8.82
C GLU A 138 -10.97 -9.78 8.33
N ALA A 139 -11.77 -9.25 9.26
CA ALA A 139 -12.87 -8.35 8.92
C ALA A 139 -12.33 -7.00 8.39
N PHE A 140 -11.23 -6.49 8.96
CA PHE A 140 -10.55 -5.31 8.42
C PHE A 140 -10.12 -5.50 6.97
N TRP A 141 -9.49 -6.62 6.67
CA TRP A 141 -9.11 -6.98 5.30
C TRP A 141 -10.32 -7.01 4.36
N LYS A 142 -11.38 -7.71 4.76
CA LYS A 142 -12.60 -7.82 3.96
C LYS A 142 -13.21 -6.45 3.64
N ASN A 143 -13.19 -5.53 4.60
CA ASN A 143 -13.80 -4.21 4.46
C ASN A 143 -12.92 -3.19 3.73
N ASN A 144 -11.60 -3.39 3.71
CA ASN A 144 -10.65 -2.36 3.29
C ASN A 144 -9.71 -2.75 2.15
N SER A 145 -9.59 -4.03 1.78
CA SER A 145 -8.61 -4.48 0.78
C SER A 145 -8.80 -3.88 -0.62
N GLU A 146 -10.01 -3.43 -0.95
CA GLU A 146 -10.32 -2.75 -2.21
C GLU A 146 -10.21 -1.21 -2.12
N ASN A 147 -9.99 -0.65 -0.92
CA ASN A 147 -9.85 0.79 -0.75
C ASN A 147 -8.48 1.25 -1.28
N PRO A 148 -8.42 2.23 -2.20
CA PRO A 148 -7.15 2.73 -2.70
C PRO A 148 -6.28 3.33 -1.59
N HIS A 149 -5.00 2.98 -1.56
CA HIS A 149 -4.05 3.46 -0.55
C HIS A 149 -4.02 4.99 -0.48
N TYR A 150 -4.06 5.64 -1.64
CA TYR A 150 -3.97 7.09 -1.79
C TYR A 150 -5.34 7.81 -1.74
N ARG A 151 -6.43 7.09 -1.46
CA ARG A 151 -7.79 7.67 -1.43
C ARG A 151 -7.90 8.93 -0.56
N PRO A 152 -7.28 9.02 0.63
CA PRO A 152 -7.41 10.21 1.47
C PRO A 152 -6.87 11.50 0.84
N TYR A 153 -5.91 11.40 -0.09
CA TYR A 153 -5.34 12.56 -0.78
C TYR A 153 -6.25 13.11 -1.88
N LYS A 154 -7.35 12.41 -2.21
CA LYS A 154 -8.32 12.89 -3.20
C LYS A 154 -9.05 14.12 -2.65
N LYS A 155 -8.79 15.28 -3.25
CA LYS A 155 -9.56 16.51 -2.97
C LYS A 155 -11.03 16.28 -3.32
N MET A 156 -11.94 16.66 -2.43
CA MET A 156 -13.35 16.77 -2.77
C MET A 156 -13.49 18.00 -3.67
N ILE A 157 -13.86 17.76 -4.93
CA ILE A 157 -14.20 18.80 -5.91
C ILE A 157 -15.67 19.15 -5.71
#